data_AF-A0A7J3TK96-F1
#
_entry.id   AF-A0A7J3TK96-F1
#
_cell.length_a   1.000
_cell.length_b   1.000
_cell.length_c   1.000
_cell.angle_alpha   90.00
_cell.angle_beta   90.00
_cell.angle_gamma   90.00
#
_symmetry.space_group_name_H-M   'P 1'
#
loop_
_entity.id
_entity.type
_entity.pdbx_description
1 polymer ?
#
loop_
_entity_poly.entity_id
_entity_poly.type
_entity_poly.pdbx_seq_one_letter_code
_entity_poly.pdbx_strand_id
1 'polypeptide(L)'
;MKEKALLVGIVLVMAGLASANFFVAEKKEVNISMISQEYTIKAIKAKGHEHLLRVEGKEIKNAFRPIAKPMNIPVANTEDTEYHPTVASSGTTLFAGYAYSTSLLEQDIYMVLSTDGGQTFTPAGYWTVEGVEDYPSFDHWGGNTYYGTFMPDPNTPYTYLMRINDITDTATWELVYYDWSSYGWYDMQAPTMACHNSQDPWEFGVIGFI
;
A
#
# COMPACT_ATOMS: atom_id res chain seq x y z
N MET A 1 -26.61 69.37 -7.72
CA MET A 1 -26.10 68.57 -6.59
C MET A 1 -27.01 67.35 -6.49
N LYS A 2 -26.65 66.21 -7.10
CA LYS A 2 -25.98 65.04 -6.45
C LYS A 2 -26.80 64.60 -5.21
N GLU A 3 -27.42 63.43 -5.08
CA GLU A 3 -27.24 62.07 -5.63
C GLU A 3 -28.59 61.30 -5.52
N LYS A 4 -29.08 60.70 -6.62
CA LYS A 4 -29.09 59.26 -6.94
C LYS A 4 -29.90 58.35 -6.00
N ALA A 5 -31.01 57.85 -6.56
CA ALA A 5 -31.85 56.77 -6.09
C ALA A 5 -31.16 55.39 -6.13
N LEU A 6 -31.59 54.48 -5.27
CA LEU A 6 -31.73 53.07 -5.65
C LEU A 6 -32.98 52.49 -4.95
N LEU A 7 -33.89 52.01 -5.78
CA LEU A 7 -35.18 51.41 -5.49
C LEU A 7 -35.10 49.95 -5.98
N VAL A 8 -35.98 49.08 -5.44
CA VAL A 8 -36.44 47.79 -6.00
C VAL A 8 -35.50 46.59 -5.74
N GLY A 9 -35.99 45.42 -5.34
CA GLY A 9 -37.37 45.00 -5.12
C GLY A 9 -37.46 43.54 -4.73
N ILE A 10 -38.49 43.24 -3.95
CA ILE A 10 -38.95 41.90 -3.61
C ILE A 10 -39.55 41.30 -4.88
N VAL A 11 -38.92 40.26 -5.42
CA VAL A 11 -39.48 39.45 -6.50
C VAL A 11 -40.30 38.32 -5.89
N LEU A 12 -41.61 38.50 -5.94
CA LEU A 12 -42.63 37.47 -5.85
C LEU A 12 -42.66 36.71 -7.19
N VAL A 13 -42.37 35.41 -7.18
CA VAL A 13 -42.80 34.49 -8.24
C VAL A 13 -43.73 33.46 -7.61
N MET A 14 -45.02 33.64 -7.85
CA MET A 14 -46.00 32.56 -7.83
C MET A 14 -46.18 32.06 -9.26
N ALA A 15 -45.90 30.78 -9.50
CA ALA A 15 -46.49 30.03 -10.60
C ALA A 15 -46.45 28.52 -10.30
N GLY A 16 -47.62 27.87 -10.34
CA GLY A 16 -47.72 26.46 -10.69
C GLY A 16 -48.12 25.50 -9.56
N LEU A 17 -49.42 25.40 -9.29
CA LEU A 17 -50.04 24.20 -8.73
C LEU A 17 -49.81 23.02 -9.68
N ALA A 18 -49.06 22.01 -9.22
CA ALA A 18 -49.17 20.64 -9.72
C ALA A 18 -49.16 19.70 -8.51
N SER A 19 -50.33 19.14 -8.25
CA SER A 19 -50.64 18.16 -7.22
C SER A 19 -49.87 16.85 -7.43
N ALA A 20 -49.15 16.39 -6.39
CA ALA A 20 -48.87 14.98 -6.19
C ALA A 20 -48.50 14.71 -4.72
N ASN A 21 -49.47 14.15 -4.00
CA ASN A 21 -49.35 13.31 -2.80
C ASN A 21 -48.18 13.58 -1.84
N PHE A 22 -48.52 14.27 -0.74
CA PHE A 22 -47.83 14.10 0.53
C PHE A 22 -47.88 12.62 0.95
N PHE A 23 -46.83 11.87 0.65
CA PHE A 23 -46.39 10.82 1.55
C PHE A 23 -45.42 11.48 2.53
N VAL A 24 -45.97 11.95 3.65
CA VAL A 24 -45.17 12.04 4.87
C VAL A 24 -44.84 10.58 5.20
N ALA A 25 -43.69 10.11 4.73
CA ALA A 25 -43.09 8.93 5.31
C ALA A 25 -42.84 9.30 6.77
N GLU A 26 -43.69 8.78 7.65
CA GLU A 26 -43.47 8.77 9.07
C GLU A 26 -42.01 8.33 9.27
N LYS A 27 -41.16 9.24 9.77
CA LYS A 27 -39.84 8.87 10.25
C LYS A 27 -40.10 7.91 11.39
N LYS A 28 -40.21 6.62 11.07
CA LYS A 28 -40.03 5.56 12.04
C LYS A 28 -38.61 5.77 12.52
N GLU A 29 -38.48 6.31 13.73
CA GLU A 29 -37.23 6.20 14.46
C GLU A 29 -36.88 4.72 14.46
N VAL A 30 -35.94 4.37 13.59
CA VAL A 30 -35.25 3.10 13.75
C VAL A 30 -34.45 3.32 15.01
N ASN A 31 -35.05 2.90 16.12
CA ASN A 31 -34.35 2.70 17.36
C ASN A 31 -33.37 1.56 17.07
N ILE A 32 -32.23 1.93 16.48
CA ILE A 32 -31.04 1.11 16.52
C ILE A 32 -30.68 1.17 18.00
N SER A 33 -31.29 0.31 18.80
CA SER A 33 -30.67 -0.08 20.05
C SER A 33 -29.29 -0.51 19.62
N MET A 34 -28.29 0.32 19.91
CA MET A 34 -26.92 -0.13 19.85
C MET A 34 -26.93 -1.38 20.70
N ILE A 35 -26.87 -2.54 20.06
CA ILE A 35 -26.33 -3.70 20.70
C ILE A 35 -24.87 -3.29 20.87
N SER A 36 -24.59 -2.56 21.95
CA SER A 36 -23.30 -2.60 22.60
C SER A 36 -23.20 -4.03 23.13
N GLN A 37 -23.01 -4.97 22.20
CA GLN A 37 -22.19 -6.10 22.53
C GLN A 37 -20.86 -5.44 22.83
N GLU A 38 -20.64 -5.17 24.11
CA GLU A 38 -19.32 -5.17 24.68
C GLU A 38 -18.71 -6.49 24.21
N TYR A 39 -18.03 -6.46 23.07
CA TYR A 39 -17.03 -7.45 22.78
C TYR A 39 -15.94 -7.15 23.80
N THR A 40 -16.13 -7.66 25.02
CA THR A 40 -15.04 -7.78 25.95
C THR A 40 -14.07 -8.69 25.24
N ILE A 41 -13.04 -8.11 24.62
CA ILE A 41 -11.89 -8.86 24.14
C ILE A 41 -11.35 -9.54 25.39
N LYS A 42 -11.73 -10.79 25.60
CA LYS A 42 -11.13 -11.59 26.66
C LYS A 42 -9.70 -11.75 26.23
N ALA A 43 -8.80 -11.04 26.91
CA ALA A 43 -7.37 -11.25 26.76
C ALA A 43 -7.15 -12.77 26.78
N ILE A 44 -6.46 -13.29 25.77
CA ILE A 44 -5.98 -14.67 25.78
C ILE A 44 -4.99 -14.71 26.95
N LYS A 45 -5.47 -15.10 28.13
CA LYS A 45 -4.59 -15.39 29.26
C LYS A 45 -3.77 -16.58 28.81
N ALA A 46 -2.47 -16.36 28.57
CA ALA A 46 -1.54 -17.43 28.29
C ALA A 46 -1.71 -18.51 29.38
N LYS A 47 -2.32 -19.64 29.02
CA LYS A 47 -2.41 -20.80 29.89
C LYS A 47 -1.17 -21.63 29.63
N GLY A 48 -0.13 -21.35 30.39
CA GLY A 48 1.13 -22.07 30.34
C GLY A 48 2.09 -21.53 31.39
N HIS A 49 3.07 -22.33 31.77
CA HIS A 49 4.23 -21.82 32.48
C HIS A 49 5.18 -21.17 31.47
N GLU A 50 5.87 -20.10 31.87
CA GLU A 50 6.98 -19.58 31.07
C GLU A 50 8.01 -20.70 30.90
N HIS A 51 8.18 -21.17 29.68
CA HIS A 51 9.29 -22.04 29.34
C HIS A 51 10.45 -21.16 28.92
N LEU A 52 11.44 -21.02 29.82
CA LEU A 52 12.73 -20.45 29.45
C LEU A 52 13.39 -21.39 28.44
N LEU A 53 13.26 -21.07 27.17
CA LEU A 53 13.98 -21.75 26.11
C LEU A 53 15.43 -21.29 26.19
N ARG A 54 16.34 -22.20 26.56
CA ARG A 54 17.78 -21.93 26.49
C ARG A 54 18.16 -21.83 25.02
N VAL A 55 18.37 -20.62 24.54
CA VAL A 55 18.96 -20.37 23.21
C VAL A 55 20.47 -20.26 23.37
N GLU A 56 21.21 -20.95 22.51
CA GLU A 56 22.66 -20.82 22.39
C GLU A 56 22.97 -20.54 20.93
N GLY A 57 23.52 -19.35 20.65
CA GLY A 57 24.00 -19.01 19.32
C GLY A 57 25.23 -19.85 19.00
N LYS A 58 25.10 -20.80 18.06
CA LYS A 58 26.24 -21.56 17.55
C LYS A 58 26.85 -20.80 16.38
N GLU A 59 28.10 -20.37 16.53
CA GLU A 59 28.84 -19.73 15.44
C GLU A 59 29.06 -20.74 14.30
N ILE A 60 28.59 -20.40 13.09
CA ILE A 60 28.93 -21.12 11.87
C ILE A 60 30.11 -20.41 11.22
N LYS A 61 31.32 -20.93 11.48
CA LYS A 61 32.55 -20.38 10.88
C LYS A 61 32.52 -20.55 9.37
N ASN A 62 32.93 -19.51 8.65
CA ASN A 62 33.01 -19.50 7.19
C ASN A 62 31.68 -19.83 6.49
N ALA A 63 30.54 -19.50 7.13
CA ALA A 63 29.21 -19.64 6.52
C ALA A 63 29.11 -18.84 5.21
N PHE A 64 29.72 -17.65 5.19
CA PHE A 64 29.77 -16.81 4.00
C PHE A 64 30.90 -17.27 3.07
N ARG A 65 30.51 -17.80 1.90
CA ARG A 65 31.41 -18.05 0.78
C ARG A 65 31.10 -17.04 -0.31
N PRO A 66 31.93 -16.01 -0.53
CA PRO A 66 31.67 -15.05 -1.60
C PRO A 66 31.74 -15.76 -2.96
N ILE A 67 30.67 -15.66 -3.74
CA ILE A 67 30.68 -16.03 -5.15
C ILE A 67 31.48 -14.97 -5.93
N ALA A 68 32.09 -15.35 -7.05
CA ALA A 68 32.78 -14.43 -7.96
C ALA A 68 31.92 -13.19 -8.21
N LYS A 69 32.58 -12.01 -8.24
CA LYS A 69 31.90 -10.72 -8.37
C LYS A 69 30.86 -10.79 -9.50
N PRO A 70 29.57 -10.52 -9.22
CA PRO A 70 28.58 -10.46 -10.28
C PRO A 70 29.01 -9.41 -11.30
N MET A 71 28.51 -9.55 -12.53
CA MET A 71 28.63 -8.47 -13.51
C MET A 71 28.12 -7.17 -12.87
N ASN A 72 28.89 -6.09 -13.01
CA ASN A 72 28.49 -4.77 -12.54
C ASN A 72 27.42 -4.22 -13.47
N ILE A 73 26.20 -4.74 -13.35
CA ILE A 73 25.06 -4.34 -14.16
C ILE A 73 24.28 -3.31 -13.35
N PRO A 74 24.25 -2.05 -13.79
CA PRO A 74 23.50 -1.02 -13.08
C PRO A 74 22.00 -1.29 -13.26
N VAL A 75 21.28 -1.32 -12.13
CA VAL A 75 19.83 -1.59 -12.05
C VAL A 75 19.05 -0.30 -11.88
N ALA A 76 19.55 0.58 -11.00
CA ALA A 76 19.16 1.97 -10.86
C ALA A 76 20.19 2.79 -11.67
N ASN A 77 19.74 3.42 -12.75
CA ASN A 77 20.61 4.03 -13.75
C ASN A 77 20.00 5.22 -14.50
N THR A 78 18.90 5.79 -13.99
CA THR A 78 18.32 7.00 -14.57
C THR A 78 19.18 8.23 -14.27
N GLU A 79 18.87 9.36 -14.92
CA GLU A 79 19.54 10.64 -14.62
C GLU A 79 19.03 11.26 -13.30
N ASP A 80 17.83 10.87 -12.87
CA ASP A 80 17.23 11.34 -11.64
C ASP A 80 17.73 10.58 -10.41
N THR A 81 17.34 11.05 -9.23
CA THR A 81 17.81 10.44 -7.98
C THR A 81 16.97 9.23 -7.61
N GLU A 82 17.65 8.11 -7.36
CA GLU A 82 17.06 6.81 -7.08
C GLU A 82 17.41 6.36 -5.65
N TYR A 83 16.42 5.91 -4.88
CA TYR A 83 16.53 5.62 -3.45
C TYR A 83 15.95 4.26 -3.08
N HIS A 84 16.35 3.78 -1.90
CA HIS A 84 15.75 2.65 -1.18
C HIS A 84 15.42 1.43 -2.07
N PRO A 85 16.43 0.81 -2.69
CA PRO A 85 16.19 -0.32 -3.58
C PRO A 85 15.68 -1.54 -2.81
N THR A 86 14.87 -2.33 -3.49
CA THR A 86 14.35 -3.61 -3.03
C THR A 86 14.47 -4.66 -4.12
N VAL A 87 14.56 -5.93 -3.73
CA VAL A 87 14.61 -7.05 -4.66
C VAL A 87 13.93 -8.28 -4.07
N ALA A 88 13.06 -8.89 -4.84
CA ALA A 88 12.48 -10.21 -4.61
C ALA A 88 13.00 -11.18 -5.67
N SER A 89 13.21 -12.44 -5.31
CA SER A 89 13.78 -13.46 -6.19
C SER A 89 12.93 -14.73 -6.20
N SER A 90 12.75 -15.30 -7.39
CA SER A 90 12.26 -16.66 -7.60
C SER A 90 13.21 -17.37 -8.57
N GLY A 91 14.24 -18.02 -8.03
CA GLY A 91 15.27 -18.68 -8.84
C GLY A 91 16.03 -17.69 -9.73
N THR A 92 15.85 -17.79 -11.05
CA THR A 92 16.49 -16.90 -12.03
C THR A 92 15.74 -15.60 -12.29
N THR A 93 14.50 -15.49 -11.79
CA THR A 93 13.71 -14.26 -11.91
C THR A 93 14.01 -13.35 -10.74
N LEU A 94 14.43 -12.11 -11.03
CA LEU A 94 14.66 -11.06 -10.05
C LEU A 94 13.70 -9.90 -10.35
N PHE A 95 12.84 -9.60 -9.39
CA PHE A 95 11.96 -8.44 -9.45
C PHE A 95 12.49 -7.39 -8.49
N ALA A 96 12.94 -6.26 -9.02
CA ALA A 96 13.52 -5.19 -8.23
C ALA A 96 12.76 -3.89 -8.43
N GLY A 97 12.88 -3.00 -7.46
CA GLY A 97 12.32 -1.66 -7.56
C GLY A 97 13.03 -0.71 -6.63
N TYR A 98 12.78 0.57 -6.85
CA TYR A 98 13.39 1.66 -6.10
C TYR A 98 12.48 2.86 -6.18
N ALA A 99 12.59 3.76 -5.20
CA ALA A 99 11.94 5.04 -5.29
C ALA A 99 12.73 5.93 -6.25
N TYR A 100 12.04 6.66 -7.11
CA TYR A 100 12.61 7.46 -8.18
C TYR A 100 12.00 8.86 -8.13
N SER A 101 12.82 9.87 -7.85
CA SER A 101 12.36 11.24 -7.64
C SER A 101 12.46 12.04 -8.95
N THR A 102 11.30 12.27 -9.59
CA THR A 102 11.18 13.14 -10.76
C THR A 102 11.28 14.63 -10.39
N SER A 103 10.93 14.97 -9.16
CA SER A 103 11.00 16.33 -8.63
C SER A 103 11.09 16.34 -7.10
N LEU A 104 11.26 17.53 -6.50
CA LEU A 104 11.26 17.69 -5.04
C LEU A 104 9.93 17.32 -4.35
N LEU A 105 8.84 17.22 -5.10
CA LEU A 105 7.49 16.99 -4.57
C LEU A 105 6.83 15.71 -5.11
N GLU A 106 7.50 14.99 -6.00
CA GLU A 106 6.98 13.78 -6.64
C GLU A 106 8.05 12.70 -6.60
N GLN A 107 7.66 11.51 -6.14
CA GLN A 107 8.53 10.34 -6.10
C GLN A 107 7.73 9.09 -6.42
N ASP A 108 8.10 8.39 -7.48
CA ASP A 108 7.40 7.19 -7.95
C ASP A 108 8.11 5.92 -7.48
N ILE A 109 7.41 4.78 -7.52
CA ILE A 109 8.04 3.47 -7.36
C ILE A 109 8.35 2.88 -8.73
N TYR A 110 9.63 2.93 -9.12
CA TYR A 110 10.11 2.34 -10.37
C TYR A 110 10.41 0.85 -10.20
N MET A 111 10.11 0.07 -11.23
CA MET A 111 10.21 -1.39 -11.19
C MET A 111 10.93 -1.94 -12.42
N VAL A 112 11.79 -2.92 -12.17
CA VAL A 112 12.60 -3.59 -13.19
C VAL A 112 12.61 -5.10 -12.97
N LEU A 113 12.73 -5.84 -14.07
CA LEU A 113 12.67 -7.30 -14.07
C LEU A 113 13.92 -7.85 -14.73
N SER A 114 14.47 -8.91 -14.14
CA SER A 114 15.43 -9.81 -14.79
C SER A 114 14.84 -11.20 -14.85
N THR A 115 14.96 -11.86 -15.99
CA THR A 115 14.54 -13.26 -16.20
C THR A 115 15.71 -14.21 -16.47
N ASP A 116 16.94 -13.68 -16.44
CA ASP A 116 18.18 -14.38 -16.82
C ASP A 116 19.20 -14.47 -15.68
N GLY A 117 18.73 -14.38 -14.43
CA GLY A 117 19.56 -14.46 -13.23
C GLY A 117 20.36 -13.19 -12.94
N GLY A 118 19.84 -12.03 -13.35
CA GLY A 118 20.48 -10.72 -13.14
C GLY A 118 21.54 -10.39 -14.18
N GLN A 119 21.53 -11.04 -15.35
CA GLN A 119 22.44 -10.71 -16.45
C GLN A 119 21.91 -9.55 -17.30
N THR A 120 20.60 -9.33 -17.31
CA THR A 120 19.97 -8.14 -17.88
C THR A 120 18.78 -7.74 -17.01
N PHE A 121 18.49 -6.43 -16.98
CA PHE A 121 17.30 -5.88 -16.34
C PHE A 121 16.55 -5.02 -17.36
N THR A 122 15.24 -5.21 -17.42
CA THR A 122 14.35 -4.43 -18.29
C THR A 122 13.33 -3.68 -17.43
N PRO A 123 13.01 -2.42 -17.76
CA PRO A 123 11.90 -1.71 -17.14
C PRO A 123 10.60 -2.51 -17.22
N ALA A 124 9.93 -2.66 -16.08
CA ALA A 124 8.61 -3.30 -15.98
C ALA A 124 7.49 -2.26 -15.89
N GLY A 125 7.79 -1.09 -15.31
CA GLY A 125 6.86 0.02 -15.17
C GLY A 125 7.17 0.84 -13.93
N TYR A 126 6.24 1.72 -13.57
CA TYR A 126 6.30 2.48 -12.34
C TYR A 126 4.88 2.69 -11.79
N TRP A 127 4.77 2.78 -10.47
CA TRP A 127 3.54 3.24 -9.81
C TRP A 127 3.68 4.72 -9.51
N THR A 128 2.76 5.51 -10.07
CA THR A 128 2.60 6.93 -9.76
C THR A 128 1.34 7.12 -8.94
N VAL A 129 1.52 7.65 -7.74
CA VAL A 129 0.45 8.06 -6.83
C VAL A 129 0.73 9.51 -6.42
N GLU A 130 -0.29 10.23 -5.98
CA GLU A 130 -0.11 11.61 -5.54
C GLU A 130 0.67 11.65 -4.22
N GLY A 131 1.93 12.09 -4.28
CA GLY A 131 2.74 12.31 -3.09
C GLY A 131 4.22 11.98 -3.27
N VAL A 132 4.84 11.60 -2.16
CA VAL A 132 6.23 11.15 -2.08
C VAL A 132 6.24 9.70 -1.62
N GLU A 133 6.10 8.78 -2.57
CA GLU A 133 6.15 7.35 -2.31
C GLU A 133 7.59 6.88 -2.13
N ASP A 134 7.87 6.08 -1.10
CA ASP A 134 9.23 5.64 -0.79
C ASP A 134 9.30 4.22 -0.21
N TYR A 135 10.50 3.71 0.02
CA TYR A 135 10.74 2.40 0.65
C TYR A 135 9.90 1.27 0.05
N PRO A 136 10.04 0.99 -1.26
CA PRO A 136 9.39 -0.18 -1.84
C PRO A 136 9.88 -1.45 -1.15
N SER A 137 8.97 -2.40 -0.95
CA SER A 137 9.30 -3.72 -0.41
C SER A 137 8.52 -4.79 -1.15
N PHE A 138 9.23 -5.72 -1.77
CA PHE A 138 8.66 -6.81 -2.56
C PHE A 138 9.04 -8.15 -1.96
N ASP A 139 8.16 -9.14 -2.12
CA ASP A 139 8.49 -10.53 -1.83
C ASP A 139 7.81 -11.50 -2.79
N HIS A 140 8.46 -12.64 -3.00
CA HIS A 140 7.95 -13.73 -3.84
C HIS A 140 6.96 -14.56 -3.05
N TRP A 141 5.73 -14.67 -3.55
CA TRP A 141 4.73 -15.52 -2.92
C TRP A 141 4.87 -16.97 -3.39
N GLY A 142 4.89 -17.18 -4.71
CA GLY A 142 4.99 -18.49 -5.33
C GLY A 142 4.71 -18.44 -6.83
N GLY A 143 5.25 -19.40 -7.58
CA GLY A 143 5.12 -19.42 -9.05
C GLY A 143 5.61 -18.11 -9.67
N ASN A 144 4.75 -17.48 -10.48
CA ASN A 144 4.98 -16.16 -11.10
C ASN A 144 4.44 -14.99 -10.26
N THR A 145 3.92 -15.25 -9.06
CA THR A 145 3.19 -14.26 -8.27
C THR A 145 4.09 -13.61 -7.21
N TYR A 146 4.02 -12.29 -7.15
CA TYR A 146 4.73 -11.46 -6.20
C TYR A 146 3.76 -10.49 -5.53
N TYR A 147 4.12 -10.05 -4.33
CA TYR A 147 3.44 -8.94 -3.67
C TYR A 147 4.42 -7.85 -3.32
N GLY A 148 3.90 -6.64 -3.22
CA GLY A 148 4.68 -5.47 -2.86
C GLY A 148 3.91 -4.47 -2.03
N THR A 149 4.65 -3.57 -1.40
CA THR A 149 4.13 -2.40 -0.68
C THR A 149 5.16 -1.28 -0.80
N PHE A 150 4.77 -0.07 -0.41
CA PHE A 150 5.63 1.10 -0.31
C PHE A 150 5.03 2.07 0.70
N MET A 151 5.87 2.98 1.19
CA MET A 151 5.50 4.06 2.09
C MET A 151 4.60 5.05 1.33
N PRO A 152 3.39 5.35 1.84
CA PRO A 152 2.55 6.41 1.28
C PRO A 152 3.13 7.80 1.63
N ASP A 153 2.57 8.87 1.06
CA ASP A 153 2.80 10.22 1.60
C ASP A 153 2.51 10.25 3.12
N PRO A 154 3.31 10.94 3.96
CA PRO A 154 3.14 10.94 5.42
C PRO A 154 1.73 11.32 5.91
N ASN A 155 0.99 12.14 5.17
CA ASN A 155 -0.37 12.56 5.53
C ASN A 155 -1.46 11.59 5.05
N THR A 156 -1.07 10.52 4.37
CA THR A 156 -1.98 9.56 3.77
C THR A 156 -2.19 8.35 4.70
N PRO A 157 -3.44 8.06 5.11
CA PRO A 157 -3.75 6.97 6.04
C PRO A 157 -3.87 5.61 5.34
N TYR A 158 -3.13 5.39 4.25
CA TYR A 158 -3.28 4.21 3.40
C TYR A 158 -2.12 3.23 3.52
N THR A 159 -2.43 1.94 3.54
CA THR A 159 -1.45 0.89 3.25
C THR A 159 -1.66 0.42 1.82
N TYR A 160 -0.65 0.55 0.96
CA TYR A 160 -0.69 0.02 -0.38
C TYR A 160 -0.34 -1.47 -0.43
N LEU A 161 -0.99 -2.21 -1.32
CA LEU A 161 -0.65 -3.58 -1.67
C LEU A 161 -0.59 -3.70 -3.19
N MET A 162 0.61 -3.90 -3.70
CA MET A 162 0.84 -4.32 -5.08
C MET A 162 0.58 -5.82 -5.18
N ARG A 163 -0.24 -6.21 -6.15
CA ARG A 163 -0.53 -7.61 -6.48
C ARG A 163 -0.03 -7.88 -7.88
N ILE A 164 0.99 -8.71 -8.00
CA ILE A 164 1.61 -9.05 -9.28
C ILE A 164 1.27 -10.51 -9.54
N ASN A 165 0.12 -10.76 -10.17
CA ASN A 165 -0.38 -12.12 -10.35
C ASN A 165 0.50 -12.93 -11.31
N ASP A 166 0.96 -12.30 -12.40
CA ASP A 166 1.99 -12.83 -13.30
C ASP A 166 3.08 -11.78 -13.54
N ILE A 167 4.29 -12.03 -13.04
CA ILE A 167 5.45 -11.16 -13.21
C ILE A 167 5.82 -10.90 -14.69
N THR A 168 5.38 -11.76 -15.61
CA THR A 168 5.67 -11.61 -17.05
C THR A 168 4.60 -10.83 -17.82
N ASP A 169 3.45 -10.56 -17.20
CA ASP A 169 2.34 -9.84 -17.81
C ASP A 169 1.89 -8.66 -16.93
N THR A 170 2.36 -7.47 -17.27
CA THR A 170 2.07 -6.22 -16.53
C THR A 170 0.58 -5.85 -16.55
N ALA A 171 -0.22 -6.40 -17.46
CA ALA A 171 -1.68 -6.19 -17.43
C ALA A 171 -2.36 -6.87 -16.23
N THR A 172 -1.66 -7.78 -15.56
CA THR A 172 -2.15 -8.48 -14.35
C THR A 172 -1.74 -7.80 -13.05
N TRP A 173 -0.99 -6.71 -13.14
CA TRP A 173 -0.43 -6.01 -11.98
C TRP A 173 -1.46 -5.01 -11.47
N GLU A 174 -1.77 -5.11 -10.19
CA GLU A 174 -2.80 -4.32 -9.54
C GLU A 174 -2.22 -3.58 -8.35
N LEU A 175 -2.71 -2.37 -8.12
CA LEU A 175 -2.45 -1.62 -6.90
C LEU A 175 -3.77 -1.40 -6.17
N VAL A 176 -3.85 -1.89 -4.94
CA VAL A 176 -4.97 -1.64 -4.03
C VAL A 176 -4.47 -0.98 -2.76
N TYR A 177 -5.38 -0.39 -1.98
CA TYR A 177 -5.03 0.18 -0.69
C TYR A 177 -6.05 -0.15 0.40
N TYR A 178 -5.60 -0.14 1.65
CA TYR A 178 -6.42 -0.24 2.85
C TYR A 178 -6.44 1.13 3.55
N ASP A 179 -7.64 1.66 3.79
CA ASP A 179 -7.83 2.97 4.44
C ASP A 179 -8.01 2.81 5.95
N TRP A 180 -7.10 3.45 6.70
CA TRP A 180 -7.09 3.44 8.17
C TRP A 180 -7.54 4.75 8.80
N SER A 181 -8.04 5.70 8.01
CA SER A 181 -8.46 7.04 8.45
C SER A 181 -9.46 6.98 9.61
N SER A 182 -10.41 6.05 9.55
CA SER A 182 -11.41 5.84 10.60
C SER A 182 -10.84 5.42 11.96
N TYR A 183 -9.61 4.89 11.99
CA TYR A 183 -8.89 4.53 13.20
C TYR A 183 -7.88 5.59 13.64
N GLY A 184 -7.68 6.64 12.84
CA GLY A 184 -6.72 7.71 13.11
C GLY A 184 -5.26 7.32 12.88
N TRP A 185 -4.99 6.29 12.08
CA TRP A 185 -3.64 5.83 11.77
C TRP A 185 -3.12 6.56 10.53
N TYR A 186 -1.96 7.17 10.66
CA TYR A 186 -1.25 7.95 9.64
C TYR A 186 0.25 7.72 9.81
N ASP A 187 1.06 8.30 8.92
CA ASP A 187 2.52 8.29 9.06
C ASP A 187 3.10 6.87 9.13
N MET A 188 2.63 5.99 8.23
CA MET A 188 3.13 4.63 8.09
C MET A 188 4.51 4.68 7.41
N GLN A 189 5.57 4.33 8.14
CA GLN A 189 6.95 4.51 7.70
C GLN A 189 7.62 3.19 7.32
N ALA A 190 8.50 3.27 6.31
CA ALA A 190 9.41 2.22 5.83
C ALA A 190 8.84 0.79 5.90
N PRO A 191 7.78 0.49 5.14
CA PRO A 191 7.11 -0.80 5.22
C PRO A 191 8.01 -1.94 4.74
N THR A 192 7.78 -3.12 5.29
CA THR A 192 8.39 -4.37 4.84
C THR A 192 7.33 -5.41 4.51
N MET A 193 7.51 -6.09 3.39
CA MET A 193 6.68 -7.21 2.95
C MET A 193 7.40 -8.52 3.27
N ALA A 194 6.65 -9.48 3.82
CA ALA A 194 7.07 -10.87 3.89
C ALA A 194 5.90 -11.77 3.48
N CYS A 195 6.07 -12.47 2.37
CA CYS A 195 5.07 -13.39 1.84
C CYS A 195 5.06 -14.69 2.65
N HIS A 196 3.87 -15.24 2.83
CA HIS A 196 3.72 -16.60 3.34
C HIS A 196 3.74 -17.59 2.17
N ASN A 197 4.22 -18.81 2.40
CA ASN A 197 4.34 -19.83 1.35
C ASN A 197 3.12 -20.79 1.27
N SER A 198 1.99 -20.47 1.92
CA SER A 198 0.79 -21.32 1.90
C SER A 198 0.22 -21.53 0.49
N GLN A 199 0.40 -20.57 -0.42
CA GLN A 199 -0.28 -20.52 -1.72
C GLN A 199 -1.81 -20.45 -1.61
N ASP A 200 -2.33 -20.06 -0.45
CA ASP A 200 -3.77 -19.88 -0.26
C ASP A 200 -4.21 -18.51 -0.79
N PRO A 201 -5.20 -18.42 -1.69
CA PRO A 201 -5.52 -17.18 -2.40
C PRO A 201 -6.02 -16.03 -1.50
N TRP A 202 -6.34 -16.30 -0.24
CA TRP A 202 -6.75 -15.30 0.76
C TRP A 202 -5.59 -14.81 1.63
N GLU A 203 -4.37 -15.34 1.48
CA GLU A 203 -3.22 -15.01 2.31
C GLU A 203 -2.00 -14.71 1.45
N PHE A 204 -1.60 -13.45 1.41
CA PHE A 204 -0.34 -13.06 0.78
C PHE A 204 0.84 -13.17 1.78
N GLY A 205 0.61 -12.85 3.06
CA GLY A 205 1.66 -12.76 4.08
C GLY A 205 1.40 -11.60 5.04
N VAL A 206 2.44 -10.85 5.37
CA VAL A 206 2.39 -9.72 6.31
C VAL A 206 3.05 -8.46 5.75
N ILE A 207 2.48 -7.30 6.09
CA ILE A 207 3.12 -5.99 5.96
C ILE A 207 3.47 -5.51 7.36
N GLY A 208 4.74 -5.19 7.58
CA GLY A 208 5.22 -4.56 8.81
C GLY A 208 5.57 -3.10 8.56
N PHE A 209 5.42 -2.25 9.58
CA PHE A 209 5.80 -0.84 9.58
C PHE A 209 6.69 -0.56 10.80
N ILE A 210 7.46 0.52 10.76
CA ILE A 210 8.24 1.03 11.92
C ILE A 210 7.64 2.30 12.51
#